data_AF-A0A356IKX0-F1
#
_entry.id   AF-A0A356IKX0-F1
#
_cell.length_a   1.000
_cell.length_b   1.000
_cell.length_c   1.000
_cell.angle_alpha   90.00
_cell.angle_beta   90.00
_cell.angle_gamma   90.00
#
_symmetry.space_group_name_H-M   'P 1'
#
loop_
_entity.id
_entity.type
_entity.pdbx_description
1 polymer ?
#
loop_
_entity_poly.entity_id
_entity_poly.type
_entity_poly.pdbx_seq_one_letter_code
_entity_poly.pdbx_strand_id
1 'polypeptide(L)' 'NTGNTTYKAVQRSANVVSIGPMLQGLKKPVNDLSRGANVDDIIYTVALTAIQAQETTPD' A
#
# COMPACT_ATOMS: atom_id res chain seq x y z
N ASN A 1 10.73 4.85 11.88
CA ASN A 1 10.80 6.32 11.72
C ASN A 1 11.41 6.74 10.39
N THR A 2 12.66 6.38 10.08
CA THR A 2 13.31 6.79 8.81
C THR A 2 12.50 6.47 7.56
N GLY A 3 11.97 5.24 7.42
CA GLY A 3 11.18 4.86 6.24
C GLY A 3 9.92 5.69 6.01
N ASN A 4 9.12 5.94 7.06
CA ASN A 4 7.90 6.75 6.95
C ASN A 4 8.21 8.24 6.67
N THR A 5 9.26 8.78 7.29
CA THR A 5 9.70 10.15 7.04
C THR A 5 10.21 10.32 5.61
N THR A 6 11.05 9.40 5.12
CA THR A 6 11.56 9.43 3.75
C THR A 6 10.44 9.24 2.73
N TYR A 7 9.51 8.31 2.96
CA TYR A 7 8.33 8.09 2.12
C TYR A 7 7.52 9.40 1.95
N LYS A 8 7.16 10.05 3.07
CA LYS A 8 6.39 11.29 3.03
C LYS A 8 7.18 12.46 2.45
N ALA A 9 8.50 12.51 2.70
CA ALA A 9 9.37 13.53 2.13
C ALA A 9 9.42 13.41 0.62
N VAL A 10 9.68 12.21 0.08
CA VAL A 10 9.75 11.95 -1.37
C VAL A 10 8.40 12.18 -2.05
N GLN A 11 7.30 11.69 -1.46
CA GLN A 11 5.95 11.94 -1.97
C GLN A 11 5.69 13.44 -2.19
N ARG A 12 6.07 14.26 -1.20
CA ARG A 12 5.83 15.71 -1.22
C ARG A 12 6.85 16.49 -2.05
N SER A 13 8.10 16.03 -2.12
CA SER A 13 9.19 16.75 -2.79
C SER A 13 9.33 16.40 -4.26
N ALA A 14 9.02 15.17 -4.65
CA ALA A 14 9.11 14.70 -6.04
C ALA A 14 7.74 14.65 -6.74
N ASN A 15 6.65 14.98 -6.04
CA ASN A 15 5.27 14.92 -6.53
C ASN A 15 4.94 13.57 -7.19
N VAL A 16 5.44 12.48 -6.60
CA VAL A 16 5.29 11.11 -7.10
C VAL A 16 4.11 10.42 -6.42
N VAL A 17 3.41 9.59 -7.18
CA VAL A 17 2.37 8.71 -6.63
C VAL A 17 3.01 7.75 -5.64
N SER A 18 2.42 7.69 -4.46
CA SER A 18 2.94 6.91 -3.34
C SER A 18 1.82 6.00 -2.83
N ILE A 19 1.97 4.69 -3.04
CA ILE A 19 0.97 3.68 -2.70
C ILE A 19 1.43 2.96 -1.43
N GLY A 20 0.60 2.98 -0.38
CA GLY A 20 0.86 2.26 0.86
C GLY A 20 0.15 2.84 2.09
N PRO A 21 0.35 2.24 3.28
CA PRO A 21 1.24 1.08 3.55
C PRO A 21 0.68 -0.24 2.98
N MET A 22 1.58 -1.10 2.49
CA MET A 22 1.26 -2.49 2.10
C MET A 22 1.66 -3.44 3.24
N LEU A 23 0.71 -4.25 3.68
CA LEU A 23 0.97 -5.31 4.67
C LEU A 23 1.45 -6.58 3.97
N GLN A 24 2.39 -7.29 4.59
CA GLN A 24 3.03 -8.50 4.06
C GLN A 24 3.11 -9.58 5.14
N GLY A 25 3.19 -10.85 4.73
CA GLY A 25 3.38 -12.00 5.64
C GLY A 25 2.09 -12.52 6.29
N LEU A 26 0.92 -12.02 5.91
CA LEU A 26 -0.36 -12.53 6.37
C LEU A 26 -0.81 -13.74 5.55
N LYS A 27 -1.49 -14.70 6.18
CA LYS A 27 -2.06 -15.89 5.51
C LYS A 27 -3.07 -15.55 4.41
N LYS A 28 -3.78 -14.43 4.58
CA LYS A 28 -4.65 -13.83 3.57
C LYS A 28 -4.31 -12.34 3.50
N PRO A 29 -4.33 -11.73 2.31
CA PRO A 29 -4.00 -10.33 2.17
C PRO A 29 -5.07 -9.47 2.82
N VAL A 30 -4.61 -8.57 3.67
CA VAL A 30 -5.42 -7.53 4.30
C VAL A 30 -4.55 -6.29 4.26
N ASN A 31 -5.07 -5.17 3.79
CA ASN A 31 -4.40 -3.89 3.81
C ASN A 31 -5.27 -2.86 4.53
N ASP A 32 -4.62 -1.95 5.25
CA ASP A 32 -5.29 -0.85 5.94
C ASP A 32 -5.18 0.43 5.10
N LEU A 33 -6.22 1.27 5.19
CA LEU A 33 -6.25 2.56 4.52
C LEU A 33 -5.88 3.66 5.51
N SER A 34 -5.12 4.65 5.03
CA SER A 34 -4.89 5.85 5.81
C SER A 34 -6.20 6.61 6.02
N ARG A 35 -6.36 7.26 7.19
CA ARG A 35 -7.60 8.01 7.53
C ARG A 35 -8.01 9.10 6.53
N GLY A 36 -7.08 9.57 5.70
CA GLY A 36 -7.33 10.57 4.66
C GLY A 36 -7.17 10.04 3.24
N ALA A 37 -7.41 8.74 3.01
CA ALA A 37 -7.31 8.12 1.70
C ALA A 37 -8.28 8.75 0.69
N ASN A 38 -7.77 9.06 -0.49
CA ASN A 38 -8.57 9.48 -1.64
C ASN A 38 -9.16 8.25 -2.34
N VAL A 39 -10.09 8.47 -3.27
CA VAL A 39 -10.68 7.40 -4.10
C VAL A 39 -9.59 6.60 -4.83
N ASP A 40 -8.58 7.28 -5.36
CA ASP A 40 -7.46 6.62 -6.04
C ASP A 40 -6.67 5.70 -5.11
N ASP A 41 -6.44 6.11 -3.85
CA ASP A 41 -5.75 5.28 -2.87
C ASP A 41 -6.55 4.00 -2.59
N ILE A 42 -7.88 4.10 -2.49
CA ILE A 42 -8.76 2.95 -2.31
C ILE A 42 -8.66 2.00 -3.49
N ILE A 43 -8.73 2.52 -4.73
CA ILE A 43 -8.62 1.72 -5.95
C ILE A 43 -7.27 1.00 -5.99
N TYR A 44 -6.17 1.70 -5.73
CA TYR A 44 -4.84 1.10 -5.72
C TYR A 44 -4.70 0.04 -4.62
N THR A 45 -5.21 0.29 -3.41
CA THR A 45 -5.16 -0.68 -2.32
C THR A 45 -5.98 -1.93 -2.63
N VAL A 46 -7.15 -1.81 -3.26
CA VAL A 46 -7.96 -2.98 -3.68
C VAL A 46 -7.24 -3.77 -4.78
N ALA A 47 -6.73 -3.10 -5.81
CA ALA A 47 -6.00 -3.76 -6.88
C ALA A 47 -4.77 -4.50 -6.35
N LEU A 48 -4.02 -3.87 -5.45
CA LEU A 48 -2.86 -4.46 -4.79
C LEU A 48 -3.25 -5.67 -3.92
N THR A 49 -4.31 -5.57 -3.13
CA THR A 49 -4.82 -6.68 -2.30
C THR A 49 -5.25 -7.87 -3.17
N ALA A 50 -5.87 -7.62 -4.32
CA ALA A 50 -6.30 -8.65 -5.26
C ALA A 50 -5.10 -9.39 -5.89
N ILE A 51 -4.00 -8.69 -6.16
CA ILE A 51 -2.75 -9.30 -6.66
C ILE A 51 -2.10 -10.13 -5.55
N GLN A 52 -1.99 -9.59 -4.32
CA GLN A 52 -1.44 -10.34 -3.19
C GLN A 52 -2.21 -11.65 -2.91
N ALA A 53 -3.53 -11.67 -3.16
CA ALA A 53 -4.35 -12.87 -2.99
C ALA A 53 -3.99 -13.99 -3.96
N GLN A 54 -3.53 -13.63 -5.16
CA GLN A 54 -3.12 -14.58 -6.20
C GLN A 54 -1.75 -15.18 -5.89
N GLU A 55 -0.84 -14.38 -5.31
CA GLU A 55 0.50 -14.83 -4.92
C GLU A 55 0.49 -15.79 -3.71
N THR A 56 -0.55 -15.75 -2.86
CA THR A 56 -0.66 -16.62 -1.66
C THR A 56 -1.10 -18.06 -1.95
N THR A 57 -0.82 -18.61 -3.12
CA THR A 57 -1.03 -20.04 -3.40
C THR A 57 0.32 -20.76 -3.21
N PRO A 58 0.57 -21.45 -2.08
CA PRO A 58 1.74 -22.30 -1.95
C PRO A 58 1.46 -23.61 -2.70
N ASP A 59 2.34 -23.99 -3.61
CA ASP A 59 2.49 -25.38 -4.04
C ASP A 59 2.94 -26.27 -2.87
#